data_AF-A0A165KD85-F1
#
_entry.id   AF-A0A165KD85-F1
#
_cell.length_a   1.000
_cell.length_b   1.000
_cell.length_c   1.000
_cell.angle_alpha   90.00
_cell.angle_beta   90.00
_cell.angle_gamma   90.00
#
_symmetry.space_group_name_H-M   'P 1'
#
loop_
_entity.id
_entity.type
_entity.pdbx_description
1 polymer ?
#
loop_
_entity_poly.entity_id
_entity_poly.type
_entity_poly.pdbx_seq_one_letter_code
_entity_poly.pdbx_strand_id
1 'polypeptide(L)'
;MDPNNENELSRLWELVNVLSEQLAHNRAAANELQTQATNVKSQAVHTGSGFPLRRFNLHLDVEEYNSELERMTAALAADNASITHDNKQLAALVREYEVTLESVMAKFRAAALSAQEHELGIARRYESALLESDTNALMEQLQRGSGFDATLARVSRRLRAALRLSQGERPLPEDDDSDEPHVVPEDSRDAYTGELPTDSALEREAELVRLQRENAELRRLLGAAPPEEDDGGGMLAFRAPTLPRFARRMQQTSATNGLALYTPYPGVGRGLAIGRMAPQEWSDSDVWRNVQERDARAGLLS
;
A
#
# COMPACT_ATOMS: atom_id res chain seq x y z
N MET A 1 17.40 -61.68 -7.56
CA MET A 1 17.73 -60.91 -6.36
C MET A 1 16.56 -61.10 -5.42
N ASP A 2 16.80 -61.68 -4.24
CA ASP A 2 15.71 -62.07 -3.35
C ASP A 2 15.01 -60.82 -2.79
N PRO A 3 13.67 -60.71 -2.90
CA PRO A 3 12.91 -59.54 -2.46
C PRO A 3 13.04 -59.28 -0.94
N ASN A 4 13.51 -60.27 -0.19
CA ASN A 4 13.77 -60.14 1.24
C ASN A 4 15.00 -59.27 1.54
N ASN A 5 16.03 -59.32 0.68
CA ASN A 5 17.24 -58.51 0.85
C ASN A 5 16.99 -57.02 0.57
N GLU A 6 16.09 -56.72 -0.37
CA GLU A 6 15.68 -55.33 -0.67
C GLU A 6 14.88 -54.71 0.49
N ASN A 7 14.06 -55.51 1.17
CA ASN A 7 13.32 -55.07 2.37
C ASN A 7 14.26 -54.82 3.56
N GLU A 8 15.24 -55.70 3.80
CA GLU A 8 16.26 -55.50 4.85
C GLU A 8 17.15 -54.30 4.57
N LEU A 9 17.56 -54.11 3.31
CA LEU A 9 18.31 -52.93 2.89
C LEU A 9 17.51 -51.65 3.14
N SER A 10 16.21 -51.64 2.80
CA SER A 10 15.32 -50.50 3.04
C SER A 10 15.20 -50.17 4.53
N ARG A 11 15.05 -51.19 5.38
CA ARG A 11 15.00 -51.02 6.84
C ARG A 11 16.33 -50.53 7.42
N LEU A 12 17.46 -50.99 6.90
CA LEU A 12 18.78 -50.49 7.29
C LEU A 12 18.97 -49.04 6.87
N TRP A 13 18.51 -48.63 5.69
CA TRP A 13 18.53 -47.24 5.25
C TRP A 13 17.68 -46.34 6.15
N GLU A 14 16.47 -46.76 6.50
CA GLU A 14 15.63 -46.04 7.46
C GLU A 14 16.31 -45.92 8.82
N LEU A 15 16.89 -47.00 9.34
CA LEU A 15 17.62 -46.97 10.61
C LEU A 15 18.83 -46.03 10.56
N VAL A 16 19.61 -46.05 9.48
CA VAL A 16 20.75 -45.15 9.28
C VAL A 16 20.28 -43.70 9.22
N ASN A 17 19.14 -43.43 8.58
CA ASN A 17 18.57 -42.09 8.52
C ASN A 17 18.13 -41.61 9.91
N VAL A 18 17.41 -42.45 10.67
CA VAL A 18 16.99 -42.16 12.05
C VAL A 18 18.21 -41.94 12.97
N LEU A 19 19.24 -42.78 12.85
CA LEU A 19 20.48 -42.60 13.64
C LEU A 19 21.22 -41.32 13.25
N SER A 20 21.21 -40.94 11.98
CA SER A 20 21.81 -39.69 11.51
C SER A 20 21.05 -38.47 12.04
N GLU A 21 19.72 -38.53 12.06
CA GLU A 21 18.86 -37.50 12.64
C GLU A 21 19.07 -37.39 14.16
N GLN A 22 19.12 -38.52 14.87
CA GLN A 22 19.44 -38.55 16.30
C GLN A 22 20.83 -37.99 16.61
N LEU A 23 21.82 -38.28 15.77
CA LEU A 23 23.17 -37.75 15.91
C LEU A 23 23.23 -36.24 15.65
N ALA A 24 22.45 -35.73 14.70
CA ALA A 24 22.30 -34.30 14.46
C ALA A 24 21.63 -33.60 15.66
N HIS A 25 20.57 -34.20 16.22
CA HIS A 25 19.91 -33.70 17.42
C HIS A 25 20.85 -33.67 18.64
N ASN A 26 21.63 -34.73 18.84
CA ASN A 26 22.58 -34.82 19.96
C ASN A 26 23.70 -33.77 19.83
N ARG A 27 24.19 -33.51 18.61
CA ARG A 27 25.14 -32.41 18.34
C ARG A 27 24.54 -31.03 18.63
N ALA A 28 23.28 -30.80 18.28
CA ALA A 28 22.61 -29.54 18.57
C ALA A 28 22.46 -29.32 20.09
N ALA A 29 22.01 -30.34 20.82
CA ALA A 29 21.90 -30.30 22.29
C ALA A 29 23.27 -30.09 22.97
N ALA A 30 24.33 -30.74 22.47
CA ALA A 30 25.69 -30.54 23.00
C ALA A 30 26.19 -29.11 22.78
N ASN A 31 25.93 -28.52 21.61
CA ASN A 31 26.27 -27.12 21.33
C ASN A 31 25.49 -26.16 22.24
N GLU A 32 24.22 -26.44 22.51
CA GLU A 32 23.41 -25.63 23.43
C GLU A 32 23.91 -25.73 24.88
N LEU A 33 24.22 -26.93 25.36
CA LEU A 33 24.83 -27.10 26.68
C LEU A 33 26.20 -26.42 26.76
N GLN A 34 26.97 -26.41 25.68
CA GLN A 34 28.24 -25.71 25.61
C GLN A 34 28.03 -24.19 25.71
N THR A 35 27.06 -23.60 25.00
CA THR A 35 26.77 -22.16 25.12
C THR A 35 26.27 -21.80 26.52
N GLN A 36 25.38 -22.60 27.10
CA GLN A 36 24.94 -22.44 28.48
C GLN A 36 26.11 -22.51 29.47
N ALA A 37 27.02 -23.48 29.32
CA ALA A 37 28.22 -23.60 30.15
C ALA A 37 29.17 -22.40 29.99
N THR A 38 29.32 -21.86 28.78
CA THR A 38 30.12 -20.64 28.56
C THR A 38 29.49 -19.41 29.21
N ASN A 39 28.16 -19.31 29.23
CA ASN A 39 27.43 -18.23 29.89
C ASN A 39 27.51 -18.34 31.41
N VAL A 40 27.36 -19.55 31.96
CA VAL A 40 27.55 -19.77 33.41
C VAL A 40 29.00 -19.50 33.79
N LYS A 41 29.98 -19.87 32.95
CA LYS A 41 31.38 -19.56 33.18
C LYS A 41 31.65 -18.05 33.15
N SER A 42 31.07 -17.31 32.21
CA SER A 42 31.22 -15.85 32.16
C SER A 42 30.55 -15.19 33.38
N GLN A 43 29.35 -15.63 33.76
CA GLN A 43 28.68 -15.20 34.98
C GLN A 43 29.51 -15.54 36.24
N ALA A 44 30.07 -16.74 36.34
CA ALA A 44 30.93 -17.16 37.44
C ALA A 44 32.25 -16.38 37.49
N VAL A 45 32.80 -16.01 36.33
CA VAL A 45 33.92 -15.08 36.25
C VAL A 45 33.49 -13.70 36.70
N HIS A 46 32.31 -13.21 36.34
CA HIS A 46 31.80 -11.91 36.81
C HIS A 46 31.44 -11.89 38.30
N THR A 47 30.98 -13.00 38.88
CA THR A 47 30.72 -13.12 40.32
C THR A 47 32.00 -13.40 41.12
N GLY A 48 32.92 -14.20 40.58
CA GLY A 48 34.25 -14.46 41.14
C GLY A 48 35.24 -13.29 40.98
N SER A 49 35.07 -12.49 39.93
CA SER A 49 35.67 -11.16 39.75
C SER A 49 34.76 -10.06 40.27
N GLY A 50 33.68 -10.42 40.97
CA GLY A 50 32.73 -9.53 41.64
C GLY A 50 33.39 -8.89 42.85
N PHE A 51 34.50 -8.21 42.59
CA PHE A 51 35.05 -7.05 43.25
C PHE A 51 36.50 -6.88 42.80
N PRO A 52 36.75 -6.12 41.71
CA PRO A 52 38.08 -5.58 41.45
C PRO A 52 38.58 -4.72 42.63
N LEU A 53 37.73 -4.28 43.56
CA LEU A 53 38.14 -3.50 44.73
C LEU A 53 38.45 -4.32 45.99
N ARG A 54 37.77 -5.45 46.26
CA ARG A 54 37.98 -6.24 47.51
C ARG A 54 39.38 -6.84 47.62
N ARG A 55 40.02 -7.15 46.49
CA ARG A 55 41.36 -7.76 46.47
C ARG A 55 42.48 -6.74 46.51
N PHE A 56 42.20 -5.46 46.26
CA PHE A 56 43.19 -4.38 46.25
C PHE A 56 43.12 -3.49 47.51
N ASN A 57 42.00 -3.48 48.24
CA ASN A 57 41.79 -2.64 49.42
C ASN A 57 41.90 -3.43 50.74
N LEU A 58 42.97 -4.20 50.93
CA LEU A 58 43.25 -4.86 52.22
C LEU A 58 43.61 -3.89 53.37
N HIS A 59 43.84 -2.62 53.05
CA HIS A 59 44.29 -1.57 53.97
C HIS A 59 43.14 -0.65 54.45
N LEU A 60 41.93 -0.83 53.93
CA LEU A 60 40.77 -0.02 54.27
C LEU A 60 39.89 -0.76 55.26
N ASP A 61 39.36 -0.07 56.26
CA ASP A 61 38.43 -0.71 57.20
C ASP A 61 37.14 -1.12 56.48
N VAL A 62 36.55 -2.22 56.92
CA VAL A 62 35.36 -2.82 56.28
C VAL A 62 34.20 -1.82 56.25
N GLU A 63 34.10 -0.97 57.28
CA GLU A 63 33.07 0.06 57.39
C GLU A 63 33.27 1.19 56.37
N GLU A 64 34.48 1.72 56.23
CA GLU A 64 34.82 2.74 55.23
C GLU A 64 34.55 2.23 53.81
N TYR A 65 34.94 0.99 53.54
CA TYR A 65 34.69 0.34 52.27
C TYR A 65 33.20 0.21 51.94
N ASN A 66 32.38 -0.24 52.90
CA ASN A 66 30.95 -0.36 52.72
C ASN A 66 30.31 1.02 52.52
N SER A 67 30.77 2.04 53.23
CA SER A 67 30.27 3.42 53.06
C SER A 67 30.58 3.99 51.68
N GLU A 68 31.78 3.74 51.12
CA GLU A 68 32.13 4.14 49.78
C GLU A 68 31.37 3.36 48.71
N LEU A 69 31.13 2.06 48.95
CA LEU A 69 30.32 1.22 48.07
C LEU A 69 28.86 1.69 48.03
N GLU A 70 28.28 1.99 49.20
CA GLU A 70 26.94 2.54 49.31
C GLU A 70 26.84 3.89 48.61
N ARG A 71 27.84 4.77 48.81
CA ARG A 71 27.91 6.06 48.12
C ARG A 71 27.99 5.90 46.60
N MET A 72 28.85 4.99 46.10
CA MET A 72 28.98 4.73 44.67
C MET A 72 27.68 4.13 44.10
N THR A 73 27.05 3.21 44.82
CA THR A 73 25.80 2.58 44.40
C THR A 73 24.66 3.60 44.38
N ALA A 74 24.58 4.49 45.39
CA ALA A 74 23.62 5.58 45.42
C ALA A 74 23.83 6.57 44.27
N ALA A 75 25.09 6.91 43.95
CA ALA A 75 25.42 7.75 42.80
C ALA A 75 24.99 7.10 41.48
N LEU A 76 25.32 5.83 41.26
CA LEU A 76 24.90 5.08 40.06
C LEU A 76 23.37 4.96 39.96
N ALA A 77 22.67 4.79 41.08
CA ALA A 77 21.21 4.75 41.10
C ALA A 77 20.61 6.12 40.73
N ALA A 78 21.19 7.22 41.22
CA ALA A 78 20.77 8.57 40.86
C ALA A 78 21.00 8.87 39.37
N ASP A 79 22.17 8.50 38.83
CA ASP A 79 22.48 8.68 37.41
C ASP A 79 21.54 7.84 36.52
N ASN A 80 21.29 6.59 36.89
CA ASN A 80 20.32 5.74 36.17
C ASN A 80 18.90 6.33 36.20
N ALA A 81 18.48 6.92 37.32
CA ALA A 81 17.19 7.61 37.42
C ALA A 81 17.14 8.84 36.50
N SER A 82 18.23 9.63 36.45
CA SER A 82 18.36 10.78 35.54
C SER A 82 18.29 10.35 34.08
N ILE A 83 19.08 9.36 33.68
CA ILE A 83 19.09 8.84 32.31
C ILE A 83 17.70 8.30 31.92
N THR A 84 17.03 7.62 32.85
CA THR A 84 15.66 7.11 32.61
C THR A 84 14.67 8.25 32.42
N HIS A 85 14.79 9.33 33.18
CA HIS A 85 13.97 10.51 33.03
C HIS A 85 14.23 11.20 31.68
N ASP A 86 15.50 11.40 31.30
CA ASP A 86 15.87 12.04 30.04
C ASP A 86 15.42 11.20 28.84
N ASN A 87 15.55 9.87 28.92
CA ASN A 87 15.01 8.96 27.91
C ASN A 87 13.49 9.07 27.75
N LYS A 88 12.74 9.24 28.85
CA LYS A 88 11.29 9.46 28.80
C LYS A 88 10.95 10.80 28.13
N GLN A 89 11.71 11.85 28.43
CA GLN A 89 11.53 13.17 27.81
C GLN A 89 11.83 13.12 26.31
N LEU A 90 12.94 12.50 25.90
CA LEU A 90 13.28 12.31 24.49
C LEU A 90 12.21 11.49 23.75
N ALA A 91 11.73 10.41 24.37
CA ALA A 91 10.66 9.60 23.78
C ALA A 91 9.33 10.37 23.65
N ALA A 92 9.04 11.29 24.57
CA ALA A 92 7.87 12.18 24.46
C ALA A 92 8.05 13.17 23.32
N LEU A 93 9.22 13.81 23.22
CA LEU A 93 9.53 14.77 22.16
C LEU A 93 9.48 14.13 20.76
N VAL A 94 10.00 12.90 20.60
CA VAL A 94 9.90 12.16 19.34
C VAL A 94 8.44 11.93 18.95
N ARG A 95 7.58 11.52 19.90
CA ARG A 95 6.15 11.35 19.65
C ARG A 95 5.47 12.65 19.23
N GLU A 96 5.82 13.78 19.84
CA GLU A 96 5.30 15.09 19.44
C GLU A 96 5.75 15.48 18.01
N TYR A 97 6.99 15.21 17.65
CA TYR A 97 7.48 15.42 16.29
C TYR A 97 6.78 14.52 15.26
N GLU A 98 6.55 13.25 15.61
CA GLU A 98 5.80 12.32 14.75
C GLU A 98 4.37 12.81 14.52
N VAL A 99 3.66 13.20 15.59
CA VAL A 99 2.28 13.70 15.51
C VAL A 99 2.20 15.00 14.72
N THR A 100 3.11 15.94 14.96
CA THR A 100 3.12 17.22 14.23
C THR A 100 3.43 17.01 12.75
N LEU A 101 4.37 16.12 12.41
CA LEU A 101 4.68 15.77 11.03
C LEU A 101 3.48 15.09 10.36
N GLU A 102 2.81 14.16 11.03
CA GLU A 102 1.60 13.52 10.52
C GLU A 102 0.51 14.55 10.22
N SER A 103 0.27 15.49 11.15
CA SER A 103 -0.70 16.58 10.97
C SER A 103 -0.36 17.49 9.78
N VAL A 104 0.91 17.90 9.66
CA VAL A 104 1.38 18.74 8.56
C VAL A 104 1.25 18.00 7.24
N MET A 105 1.67 16.75 7.17
CA MET A 105 1.55 15.93 5.96
C MET A 105 0.09 15.67 5.57
N ALA A 106 -0.82 15.48 6.53
CA ALA A 106 -2.25 15.36 6.25
C ALA A 106 -2.80 16.65 5.61
N LYS A 107 -2.44 17.83 6.15
CA LYS A 107 -2.81 19.13 5.56
C LYS A 107 -2.24 19.32 4.16
N PHE A 108 -0.97 18.98 3.95
CA PHE A 108 -0.34 19.06 2.62
C PHE A 108 -1.04 18.15 1.61
N ARG A 109 -1.38 16.91 1.99
CA ARG A 109 -2.12 16.00 1.11
C ARG A 109 -3.50 16.54 0.75
N ALA A 110 -4.24 17.06 1.73
CA ALA A 110 -5.55 17.67 1.48
C ALA A 110 -5.45 18.91 0.58
N ALA A 111 -4.48 19.79 0.83
CA ALA A 111 -4.25 20.98 0.01
C ALA A 111 -3.82 20.62 -1.42
N ALA A 112 -2.95 19.62 -1.58
CA ALA A 112 -2.53 19.13 -2.89
C ALA A 112 -3.70 18.54 -3.68
N LEU A 113 -4.57 17.76 -3.02
CA LEU A 113 -5.78 17.22 -3.65
C LEU A 113 -6.74 18.34 -4.08
N SER A 114 -6.99 19.32 -3.19
CA SER A 114 -7.84 20.47 -3.52
C SER A 114 -7.28 21.31 -4.68
N ALA A 115 -5.96 21.50 -4.74
CA ALA A 115 -5.30 22.18 -5.86
C ALA A 115 -5.45 21.38 -7.17
N GLN A 116 -5.27 20.06 -7.14
CA GLN A 116 -5.46 19.19 -8.31
C GLN A 116 -6.91 19.21 -8.81
N GLU A 117 -7.89 19.16 -7.90
CA GLU A 117 -9.31 19.27 -8.24
C GLU A 117 -9.64 20.62 -8.87
N HIS A 118 -9.03 21.70 -8.35
CA HIS A 118 -9.20 23.03 -8.92
C HIS A 118 -8.61 23.14 -10.33
N GLU A 119 -7.39 22.66 -10.54
CA GLU A 119 -6.74 22.64 -11.87
C GLU A 119 -7.53 21.80 -12.88
N LEU A 120 -7.97 20.61 -12.50
CA LEU A 120 -8.83 19.76 -13.33
C LEU A 120 -10.18 20.43 -13.61
N GLY A 121 -10.76 21.10 -12.62
CA GLY A 121 -12.00 21.85 -12.78
C GLY A 121 -11.87 22.99 -13.79
N ILE A 122 -10.74 23.70 -13.79
CA ILE A 122 -10.44 24.73 -14.79
C ILE A 122 -10.26 24.10 -16.17
N ALA A 123 -9.47 23.02 -16.27
CA ALA A 123 -9.24 22.33 -17.54
C ALA A 123 -10.55 21.88 -18.19
N ARG A 124 -11.44 21.24 -17.42
CA ARG A 124 -12.76 20.79 -17.90
C ARG A 124 -13.64 21.94 -18.38
N ARG A 125 -13.63 23.08 -17.69
CA ARG A 125 -14.41 24.26 -18.10
C ARG A 125 -13.89 24.88 -19.39
N TYR A 126 -12.57 24.93 -19.56
CA TYR A 126 -11.99 25.43 -20.81
C TYR A 126 -12.21 24.45 -21.96
N GLU A 127 -12.14 23.15 -21.70
CA GLU A 127 -12.46 22.11 -22.67
C GLU A 127 -13.94 22.21 -23.10
N SER A 128 -14.88 22.35 -22.17
CA SER A 128 -16.29 22.50 -22.50
C SER A 128 -16.56 23.78 -23.30
N ALA A 129 -15.99 24.91 -22.89
CA ALA A 129 -16.13 26.18 -23.60
C ALA A 129 -15.52 26.12 -25.01
N LEU A 130 -14.39 25.42 -25.18
CA LEU A 130 -13.76 25.23 -26.48
C LEU A 130 -14.65 24.37 -27.39
N LEU A 131 -15.15 23.24 -26.89
CA LEU A 131 -16.07 22.36 -27.62
C LEU A 131 -17.37 23.08 -28.02
N GLU A 132 -17.94 23.91 -27.14
CA GLU A 132 -19.09 24.75 -27.46
C GLU A 132 -18.76 25.77 -28.56
N SER A 133 -17.58 26.40 -28.51
CA SER A 133 -17.16 27.34 -29.55
C SER A 133 -16.96 26.67 -30.91
N ASP A 134 -16.36 25.47 -30.93
CA ASP A 134 -16.13 24.70 -32.14
C ASP A 134 -17.45 24.19 -32.74
N THR A 135 -18.37 23.69 -31.93
CA THR A 135 -19.68 23.24 -32.40
C THR A 135 -20.49 24.40 -33.00
N ASN A 136 -20.48 25.57 -32.37
CA ASN A 136 -21.09 26.78 -32.91
C ASN A 136 -20.45 27.21 -34.25
N ALA A 137 -19.13 27.16 -34.36
CA ALA A 137 -18.42 27.51 -35.59
C ALA A 137 -18.74 26.54 -36.74
N LEU A 138 -18.80 25.23 -36.47
CA LEU A 138 -19.21 24.22 -37.46
C LEU A 138 -20.67 24.42 -37.87
N MET A 139 -21.56 24.69 -36.93
CA MET A 139 -22.98 24.94 -37.21
C MET A 139 -23.16 26.18 -38.10
N GLU A 140 -22.43 27.26 -37.82
CA GLU A 140 -22.45 28.46 -38.65
C GLU A 140 -21.90 28.20 -40.06
N GLN A 141 -20.81 27.43 -40.17
CA GLN A 141 -20.27 27.03 -41.48
C GLN A 141 -21.27 26.19 -42.28
N LEU A 142 -21.97 25.26 -41.63
CA LEU A 142 -22.98 24.42 -42.26
C LEU A 142 -24.19 25.26 -42.71
N GLN A 143 -24.65 26.21 -41.89
CA GLN A 143 -25.71 27.14 -42.26
C GLN A 143 -25.31 28.07 -43.42
N ARG A 144 -24.06 28.55 -43.43
CA ARG A 144 -23.54 29.36 -44.55
C ARG A 144 -23.44 28.55 -45.83
N GLY A 145 -22.96 27.30 -45.75
CA GLY A 145 -22.89 26.38 -46.89
C GLY A 145 -24.26 26.01 -47.44
N SER A 146 -25.20 25.62 -46.58
CA SER A 146 -26.57 25.29 -46.99
C SER A 146 -27.31 26.50 -47.56
N GLY A 147 -27.12 27.69 -46.98
CA GLY A 147 -27.64 28.95 -47.52
C GLY A 147 -27.08 29.27 -48.90
N PHE A 148 -25.77 29.08 -49.10
CA PHE A 148 -25.14 29.24 -50.41
C PHE A 148 -25.72 28.27 -51.44
N ASP A 149 -25.82 26.98 -51.11
CA ASP A 149 -26.37 25.95 -52.01
C ASP A 149 -27.83 26.23 -52.36
N ALA A 150 -28.65 26.65 -51.39
CA ALA A 150 -30.04 27.04 -51.65
C ALA A 150 -30.14 28.23 -52.62
N THR A 151 -29.28 29.25 -52.45
CA THR A 151 -29.24 30.38 -53.38
C THR A 151 -28.73 29.99 -54.76
N LEU A 152 -27.68 29.16 -54.85
CA LEU A 152 -27.14 28.63 -56.11
C LEU A 152 -28.18 27.78 -56.84
N ALA A 153 -28.92 26.92 -56.12
CA ALA A 153 -30.02 26.15 -56.65
C ALA A 153 -31.09 27.08 -57.24
N ARG A 154 -31.51 28.12 -56.50
CA ARG A 154 -32.49 29.11 -56.97
C ARG A 154 -32.01 29.88 -58.21
N VAL A 155 -30.74 30.32 -58.24
CA VAL A 155 -30.14 31.00 -59.42
C VAL A 155 -30.09 30.04 -60.61
N SER A 156 -29.66 28.80 -60.41
CA SER A 156 -29.59 27.79 -61.48
C SER A 156 -30.99 27.49 -62.05
N ARG A 157 -32.03 27.42 -61.21
CA ARG A 157 -33.42 27.24 -61.65
C ARG A 157 -33.87 28.42 -62.52
N ARG A 158 -33.67 29.66 -62.06
CA ARG A 158 -34.00 30.87 -62.83
C ARG A 158 -33.23 30.96 -64.15
N LEU A 159 -31.94 30.60 -64.15
CA LEU A 159 -31.13 30.57 -65.36
C LEU A 159 -31.66 29.55 -66.37
N ARG A 160 -31.97 28.32 -65.92
CA ARG A 160 -32.58 27.29 -66.79
C ARG A 160 -33.94 27.76 -67.32
N ALA A 161 -34.76 28.42 -66.51
CA ALA A 161 -36.04 28.98 -66.95
C ALA A 161 -35.87 30.09 -68.00
N ALA A 162 -34.90 31.00 -67.81
CA ALA A 162 -34.58 32.06 -68.78
C ALA A 162 -34.06 31.50 -70.11
N LEU A 163 -33.20 30.47 -70.07
CA LEU A 163 -32.72 29.78 -71.27
C LEU A 163 -33.87 29.11 -72.03
N ARG A 164 -34.79 28.43 -71.35
CA ARG A 164 -35.99 27.83 -71.97
C ARG A 164 -36.89 28.88 -72.62
N LEU A 165 -37.16 29.99 -71.92
CA LEU A 165 -37.90 31.13 -72.47
C LEU A 165 -37.25 31.70 -73.73
N SER A 166 -35.92 31.84 -73.75
CA SER A 166 -35.19 32.36 -74.92
C SER A 166 -35.25 31.44 -76.14
N GLN A 167 -35.46 30.13 -75.92
CA GLN A 167 -35.64 29.12 -76.96
C GLN A 167 -37.09 28.96 -77.42
N GLY A 168 -38.01 29.78 -76.88
CA GLY A 168 -39.44 29.73 -77.20
C GLY A 168 -40.24 28.68 -76.42
N GLU A 169 -39.62 28.03 -75.43
CA GLU A 169 -40.25 27.00 -74.60
C GLU A 169 -40.82 27.66 -73.32
N ARG A 170 -42.12 27.47 -73.06
CA ARG A 170 -42.79 28.08 -71.90
C ARG A 170 -42.32 27.34 -70.62
N PRO A 171 -41.79 28.03 -69.61
CA PRO A 171 -41.37 27.40 -68.37
C PRO A 171 -42.59 26.77 -67.70
N LEU A 172 -42.46 25.50 -67.29
CA LEU A 172 -43.45 24.81 -66.48
C LEU A 172 -43.74 25.65 -65.22
N PRO A 173 -45.00 25.68 -64.73
CA PRO A 173 -45.31 26.30 -63.45
C PRO A 173 -44.38 25.69 -62.42
N GLU A 174 -43.77 26.53 -61.58
CA GLU A 174 -43.06 26.06 -60.42
C GLU A 174 -44.05 25.18 -59.64
N ASP A 175 -43.76 23.88 -59.51
CA ASP A 175 -44.36 23.10 -58.45
C ASP A 175 -43.99 23.87 -57.18
N ASP A 176 -45.02 24.42 -56.56
CA ASP A 176 -44.94 25.15 -55.31
C ASP A 176 -44.27 24.20 -54.31
N ASP A 177 -42.99 24.43 -54.03
CA ASP A 177 -42.32 23.91 -52.85
C ASP A 177 -42.91 24.64 -51.63
N SER A 178 -44.24 24.60 -51.46
CA SER A 178 -44.83 24.78 -50.15
C SER A 178 -44.25 23.65 -49.31
N ASP A 179 -43.59 24.01 -48.20
CA ASP A 179 -43.22 23.13 -47.10
C ASP A 179 -44.49 22.52 -46.44
N GLU A 180 -45.41 21.94 -47.22
CA GLU A 180 -46.46 21.07 -46.71
C GLU A 180 -45.93 19.64 -46.69
N PRO A 181 -45.96 18.95 -45.53
CA PRO A 181 -45.53 17.56 -45.46
C PRO A 181 -46.45 16.74 -46.37
N HIS A 182 -45.85 16.18 -47.42
CA HIS A 182 -46.48 15.26 -48.33
C HIS A 182 -47.11 14.12 -47.51
N VAL A 183 -48.43 14.12 -47.34
CA VAL A 183 -49.16 13.02 -46.68
C VAL A 183 -49.09 11.83 -47.62
N VAL A 184 -48.13 10.94 -47.32
CA VAL A 184 -47.98 9.65 -47.98
C VAL A 184 -49.21 8.79 -47.63
N PRO A 185 -49.80 8.03 -48.59
CA PRO A 185 -50.97 7.20 -48.36
C PRO A 185 -50.83 6.26 -47.15
N GLU A 186 -51.94 6.12 -46.41
CA GLU A 186 -52.06 5.51 -45.08
C GLU A 186 -51.70 4.02 -44.95
N ASP A 187 -51.39 3.31 -46.04
CA ASP A 187 -51.14 1.86 -46.03
C ASP A 187 -49.66 1.47 -45.80
N SER A 188 -48.86 2.35 -45.21
CA SER A 188 -47.47 2.05 -44.78
C SER A 188 -47.15 2.60 -43.38
N ARG A 189 -48.15 2.64 -42.50
CA ARG A 189 -48.07 3.23 -41.15
C ARG A 189 -47.51 2.33 -40.03
N ASP A 190 -46.91 1.19 -40.34
CA ASP A 190 -46.30 0.31 -39.33
C ASP A 190 -44.75 0.37 -39.25
N ALA A 191 -44.08 1.30 -39.95
CA ALA A 191 -42.61 1.29 -40.02
C ALA A 191 -41.88 2.52 -39.47
N TYR A 192 -42.55 3.63 -39.12
CA TYR A 192 -41.83 4.84 -38.70
C TYR A 192 -42.63 5.69 -37.71
N THR A 193 -42.82 5.16 -36.49
CA THR A 193 -42.96 6.02 -35.31
C THR A 193 -41.57 6.57 -35.00
N GLY A 194 -41.42 7.89 -35.09
CA GLY A 194 -40.16 8.62 -34.98
C GLY A 194 -39.54 8.62 -33.59
N GLU A 195 -39.07 7.47 -33.14
CA GLU A 195 -37.88 7.40 -32.30
C GLU A 195 -36.71 7.17 -33.26
N LEU A 196 -35.70 8.05 -33.21
CA LEU A 196 -34.47 7.84 -33.97
C LEU A 196 -33.98 6.41 -33.69
N PRO A 197 -33.55 5.63 -34.71
CA PRO A 197 -33.03 4.28 -34.51
C PRO A 197 -31.92 4.20 -33.44
N THR A 198 -31.28 5.34 -33.14
CA THR A 198 -30.29 5.52 -32.08
C THR A 198 -30.89 5.50 -30.68
N ASP A 199 -32.06 6.10 -30.45
CA ASP A 199 -32.66 6.17 -29.11
C ASP A 199 -33.21 4.82 -28.70
N SER A 200 -33.87 4.13 -29.63
CA SER A 200 -34.31 2.74 -29.43
C SER A 200 -33.13 1.76 -29.31
N ALA A 201 -31.99 2.03 -29.96
CA ALA A 201 -30.77 1.23 -29.79
C ALA A 201 -30.10 1.47 -28.42
N LEU A 202 -29.98 2.73 -27.99
CA LEU A 202 -29.39 3.12 -26.71
C LEU A 202 -30.25 2.64 -25.53
N GLU A 203 -31.58 2.73 -25.65
CA GLU A 203 -32.49 2.25 -24.61
C GLU A 203 -32.42 0.72 -24.50
N ARG A 204 -32.34 0.00 -25.62
CA ARG A 204 -32.08 -1.45 -25.63
C ARG A 204 -30.72 -1.81 -25.04
N GLU A 205 -29.66 -1.05 -25.33
CA GLU A 205 -28.33 -1.29 -24.75
C GLU A 205 -28.31 -1.03 -23.24
N ALA A 206 -28.93 0.05 -22.77
CA ALA A 206 -29.07 0.37 -21.35
C ALA A 206 -29.89 -0.70 -20.60
N GLU A 207 -30.98 -1.18 -21.23
CA GLU A 207 -31.80 -2.25 -20.69
C GLU A 207 -31.05 -3.59 -20.64
N LEU A 208 -30.28 -3.93 -21.68
CA LEU A 208 -29.45 -5.13 -21.71
C LEU A 208 -28.40 -5.14 -20.61
N VAL A 209 -27.69 -4.02 -20.37
CA VAL A 209 -26.69 -3.93 -19.30
C VAL A 209 -27.32 -4.11 -17.91
N ARG A 210 -28.49 -3.50 -17.69
CA ARG A 210 -29.25 -3.69 -16.45
C ARG A 210 -29.65 -5.16 -16.26
N LEU A 211 -30.23 -5.78 -17.29
CA LEU A 211 -30.67 -7.17 -17.25
C LEU A 211 -29.50 -8.16 -17.09
N GLN A 212 -28.33 -7.84 -17.64
CA GLN A 212 -27.10 -8.63 -17.45
C GLN A 212 -26.61 -8.54 -16.01
N ARG A 213 -26.62 -7.35 -15.39
CA ARG A 213 -26.26 -7.18 -13.99
C ARG A 213 -27.23 -7.90 -13.05
N GLU A 214 -28.53 -7.78 -13.31
CA GLU A 214 -29.56 -8.48 -12.55
C GLU A 214 -29.44 -10.00 -12.71
N ASN A 215 -29.18 -10.51 -13.92
CA ASN A 215 -28.88 -11.94 -14.13
C ASN A 215 -27.60 -12.39 -13.44
N ALA A 216 -26.56 -11.58 -13.40
CA ALA A 216 -25.32 -11.90 -12.70
C ALA A 216 -25.56 -12.01 -11.18
N GLU A 217 -26.35 -11.10 -10.62
CA GLU A 217 -26.75 -11.14 -9.21
C GLU A 217 -27.67 -12.34 -8.90
N LEU A 218 -28.64 -12.65 -9.77
CA LEU A 218 -29.50 -13.83 -9.63
C LEU A 218 -28.72 -15.14 -9.78
N ARG A 219 -27.75 -15.21 -10.69
CA ARG A 219 -26.86 -16.38 -10.85
C ARG A 219 -25.92 -16.55 -9.67
N ARG A 220 -25.48 -15.44 -9.05
CA ARG A 220 -24.72 -15.45 -7.79
C ARG A 220 -25.57 -15.95 -6.62
N LEU A 221 -26.84 -15.55 -6.55
CA LEU A 221 -27.79 -16.02 -5.52
C LEU A 221 -28.21 -17.49 -5.72
N LEU A 222 -28.29 -17.96 -6.96
CA LEU A 222 -28.59 -19.37 -7.29
C LEU A 222 -27.35 -20.29 -7.24
N GLY A 223 -26.16 -19.77 -6.92
CA GLY A 223 -24.93 -20.56 -6.80
C GLY A 223 -24.43 -21.17 -8.13
N ALA A 224 -24.83 -20.61 -9.27
CA ALA A 224 -24.58 -21.16 -10.61
C ALA A 224 -23.50 -20.40 -11.41
N ALA A 225 -22.56 -19.71 -10.75
CA ALA A 225 -21.53 -18.93 -11.44
C ALA A 225 -20.29 -19.79 -11.78
N PRO A 226 -19.95 -19.99 -13.07
CA PRO A 226 -18.60 -20.41 -13.46
C PRO A 226 -17.57 -19.28 -13.21
N PRO A 227 -16.28 -19.60 -13.05
CA PRO A 227 -15.23 -18.60 -12.83
C PRO A 227 -15.12 -17.69 -14.05
N GLU A 228 -15.15 -16.38 -13.82
CA GLU A 228 -14.98 -15.38 -14.88
C GLU A 228 -13.59 -15.52 -15.52
N GLU A 229 -13.59 -15.83 -16.82
CA GLU A 229 -12.44 -15.65 -17.69
C GLU A 229 -12.23 -14.14 -17.86
N ASP A 230 -11.14 -13.66 -17.28
CA ASP A 230 -10.54 -12.35 -17.48
C ASP A 230 -10.05 -12.23 -18.94
N ASP A 231 -10.98 -12.01 -19.86
CA ASP A 231 -10.67 -11.72 -21.27
C ASP A 231 -10.65 -10.20 -21.48
N GLY A 232 -9.43 -9.68 -21.49
CA GLY A 232 -9.11 -8.29 -21.73
C GLY A 232 -9.62 -7.80 -23.09
N GLY A 233 -10.37 -6.70 -23.05
CA GLY A 233 -10.82 -5.96 -24.22
C GLY A 233 -10.72 -4.45 -24.01
N GLY A 234 -9.51 -3.89 -24.10
CA GLY A 234 -9.30 -2.53 -24.59
C GLY A 234 -9.65 -1.35 -23.68
N MET A 235 -9.00 -1.22 -22.52
CA MET A 235 -8.81 0.10 -21.92
C MET A 235 -7.32 0.36 -21.73
N LEU A 236 -6.79 1.28 -22.54
CA LEU A 236 -5.41 1.75 -22.50
C LEU A 236 -5.05 2.06 -21.05
N ALA A 237 -4.17 1.24 -20.47
CA ALA A 237 -3.55 1.52 -19.20
C ALA A 237 -2.82 2.85 -19.31
N PHE A 238 -3.43 3.90 -18.76
CA PHE A 238 -2.79 5.18 -18.52
C PHE A 238 -1.70 4.93 -17.47
N ARG A 239 -0.54 4.46 -17.94
CA ARG A 239 0.66 4.37 -17.13
C ARG A 239 1.07 5.80 -16.83
N ALA A 240 1.01 6.17 -15.55
CA ALA A 240 1.46 7.48 -15.07
C ALA A 240 2.82 7.85 -15.70
N PRO A 241 3.00 9.06 -16.24
CA PRO A 241 4.28 9.49 -16.80
C PRO A 241 5.34 9.48 -15.71
N THR A 242 6.34 8.61 -15.85
CA THR A 242 7.54 8.67 -15.02
C THR A 242 8.31 9.94 -15.38
N LEU A 243 8.40 10.87 -14.43
CA LEU A 243 9.19 12.09 -14.58
C LEU A 243 10.67 11.74 -14.90
N PRO A 244 11.33 12.49 -15.79
CA PRO A 244 12.72 12.24 -16.15
C PRO A 244 13.63 12.48 -14.95
N ARG A 245 14.43 11.47 -14.60
CA ARG A 245 15.54 11.60 -13.65
C ARG A 245 16.57 12.56 -14.25
N PHE A 246 16.63 13.79 -13.73
CA PHE A 246 17.76 14.68 -13.97
C PHE A 246 19.04 14.04 -13.40
N ALA A 247 19.84 13.49 -14.30
CA ALA A 247 21.22 13.10 -14.01
C ALA A 247 22.06 14.36 -13.80
N ARG A 248 22.21 14.80 -12.54
CA ARG A 248 23.22 15.80 -12.20
C ARG A 248 24.54 15.09 -11.92
N ARG A 249 25.34 14.99 -12.99
CA ARG A 249 26.77 14.70 -12.97
C ARG A 249 27.48 15.79 -12.16
N MET A 250 28.00 15.44 -10.99
CA MET A 250 29.05 16.20 -10.34
C MET A 250 30.07 15.22 -9.77
N GLN A 251 31.11 14.95 -10.56
CA GLN A 251 32.33 14.30 -10.09
C GLN A 251 33.21 15.37 -9.44
N GLN A 252 33.64 15.06 -8.21
CA GLN A 252 34.96 15.26 -7.63
C GLN A 252 35.47 16.70 -7.43
N THR A 253 35.68 17.08 -6.16
CA THR A 253 37.01 17.45 -5.63
C THR A 253 37.03 17.43 -4.08
N SER A 254 38.16 16.94 -3.54
CA SER A 254 38.72 17.02 -2.17
C SER A 254 37.90 16.42 -1.01
N ALA A 255 38.28 15.28 -0.43
CA ALA A 255 39.42 15.03 0.46
C ALA A 255 39.31 15.68 1.86
N THR A 256 39.29 14.79 2.86
CA THR A 256 39.69 14.94 4.28
C THR A 256 38.89 15.91 5.17
N ASN A 257 37.97 15.36 5.98
CA ASN A 257 38.12 15.33 7.44
C ASN A 257 37.03 14.43 8.07
N GLY A 258 37.45 13.62 9.04
CA GLY A 258 36.74 12.44 9.51
C GLY A 258 35.54 12.70 10.41
N LEU A 259 34.57 11.80 10.31
CA LEU A 259 33.69 11.37 11.39
C LEU A 259 33.15 9.99 11.00
N ALA A 260 33.79 8.95 11.53
CA ALA A 260 33.37 7.58 11.35
C ALA A 260 32.05 7.36 12.11
N LEU A 261 30.96 7.13 11.36
CA LEU A 261 29.75 6.53 11.90
C LEU A 261 30.07 5.08 12.31
N TYR A 262 29.89 4.80 13.58
CA TYR A 262 29.85 3.45 14.13
C TYR A 262 28.53 2.77 13.71
N THR A 263 28.62 1.70 12.92
CA THR A 263 27.50 0.80 12.61
C THR A 263 27.54 -0.41 13.55
N PRO A 264 26.47 -0.74 14.29
CA PRO A 264 26.36 -2.04 14.93
C PRO A 264 25.92 -3.10 13.91
N TYR A 265 26.48 -4.30 14.05
CA TYR A 265 26.40 -5.44 13.15
C TYR A 265 24.98 -5.86 12.70
N PRO A 266 24.87 -6.49 11.51
CA PRO A 266 23.64 -7.06 10.99
C PRO A 266 23.36 -8.47 11.53
N GLY A 267 22.08 -8.73 11.81
CA GLY A 267 21.49 -10.08 11.80
C GLY A 267 21.27 -10.71 13.17
N VAL A 268 20.04 -10.60 13.70
CA VAL A 268 19.16 -11.74 14.03
C VAL A 268 17.72 -11.21 14.08
N GLY A 269 16.92 -11.59 13.09
CA GLY A 269 15.46 -11.44 13.13
C GLY A 269 14.83 -12.77 12.82
N ARG A 270 14.44 -13.53 13.84
CA ARG A 270 13.28 -14.44 13.81
C ARG A 270 12.80 -14.67 15.23
N GLY A 271 11.52 -14.38 15.45
CA GLY A 271 10.94 -14.11 16.75
C GLY A 271 10.65 -15.33 17.62
N LEU A 272 10.55 -15.04 18.91
CA LEU A 272 9.76 -15.80 19.86
C LEU A 272 8.83 -14.81 20.57
N ALA A 273 7.53 -15.06 20.42
CA ALA A 273 6.47 -14.37 21.12
C ALA A 273 6.63 -14.59 22.64
N ILE A 274 6.84 -13.52 23.39
CA ILE A 274 6.73 -13.54 24.85
C ILE A 274 5.32 -13.06 25.19
N GLY A 275 4.53 -13.99 25.72
CA GLY A 275 3.18 -13.74 26.21
C GLY A 275 3.17 -12.68 27.31
N ARG A 276 2.11 -11.86 27.30
CA ARG A 276 1.72 -11.04 28.45
C ARG A 276 1.57 -11.95 29.68
N MET A 277 2.49 -11.84 30.64
CA MET A 277 2.22 -12.24 32.01
C MET A 277 1.71 -11.02 32.78
N ALA A 278 0.51 -11.15 33.34
CA ALA A 278 -0.12 -10.19 34.25
C ALA A 278 0.73 -10.01 35.51
N PRO A 279 0.64 -8.87 36.22
CA PRO A 279 1.41 -8.63 37.42
C PRO A 279 0.93 -9.57 38.53
N GLN A 280 1.79 -10.49 38.93
CA GLN A 280 1.53 -11.38 40.07
C GLN A 280 1.97 -10.64 41.33
N GLU A 281 1.01 -10.28 42.17
CA GLU A 281 1.23 -9.66 43.48
C GLU A 281 2.04 -10.63 44.35
N TRP A 282 3.28 -10.26 44.67
CA TRP A 282 4.06 -10.98 45.68
C TRP A 282 3.59 -10.48 47.04
N SER A 283 2.88 -11.32 47.78
CA SER A 283 2.46 -10.98 49.14
C SER A 283 3.66 -11.07 50.09
N ASP A 284 3.77 -10.10 51.01
CA ASP A 284 4.84 -10.00 52.01
C ASP A 284 5.07 -11.28 52.81
N SER A 285 4.12 -12.23 52.86
CA SER A 285 4.28 -13.50 53.56
C SER A 285 5.32 -14.45 52.95
N ASP A 286 5.63 -14.33 51.66
CA ASP A 286 6.57 -15.24 50.98
C ASP A 286 8.04 -14.83 51.15
N VAL A 287 8.28 -13.55 51.43
CA VAL A 287 9.62 -13.01 51.70
C VAL A 287 10.11 -13.47 53.09
N TRP A 288 9.23 -13.47 54.10
CA TRP A 288 9.58 -13.88 55.47
C TRP A 288 9.78 -15.39 55.65
N ARG A 289 9.09 -16.22 54.85
CA ARG A 289 9.25 -17.68 54.91
C ARG A 289 10.64 -18.13 54.41
N ASN A 290 11.18 -17.45 53.40
CA ASN A 290 12.51 -17.72 52.87
C ASN A 290 13.65 -17.26 53.81
N VAL A 291 13.40 -16.27 54.67
CA VAL A 291 14.38 -15.83 55.68
C VAL A 291 14.44 -16.83 56.84
N GLN A 292 13.28 -17.32 57.32
CA GLN A 292 13.25 -18.33 58.39
C GLN A 292 13.86 -19.68 57.97
N GLU A 293 13.72 -20.11 56.71
CA GLU A 293 14.37 -21.34 56.23
C GLU A 293 15.89 -21.23 56.08
N ARG A 294 16.43 -20.01 55.91
CA ARG A 294 17.89 -19.79 55.86
C ARG A 294 18.50 -19.80 57.26
N ASP A 295 17.83 -19.23 58.25
CA ASP A 295 18.30 -19.24 59.64
C ASP A 295 18.21 -20.64 60.28
N ALA A 296 17.17 -21.43 59.94
CA ALA A 296 17.06 -22.82 60.39
C ALA A 296 18.17 -23.74 59.83
N ARG A 297 18.70 -23.43 58.63
CA ARG A 297 19.83 -24.17 58.03
C ARG A 297 21.19 -23.74 58.58
N ALA A 298 21.32 -22.51 59.09
CA ALA A 298 22.54 -22.03 59.72
C ALA A 298 22.72 -22.59 61.15
N GLY A 299 21.63 -22.90 61.87
CA GLY A 299 21.67 -23.46 63.23
C GLY A 299 22.01 -24.95 63.34
N LEU A 300 22.05 -25.70 62.23
CA LEU A 300 22.34 -27.15 62.22
C LEU A 300 23.82 -27.47 61.91
N LEU A 301 24.67 -26.44 61.78
CA LEU A 301 26.11 -26.56 61.49
C LEU A 301 26.99 -26.04 62.65
N SER A 302 26.44 -25.92 63.86
CA SER A 302 27.21 -25.63 65.09
C SER A 302 27.18 -26.79 66.07
#